data_AF-A0A850RID4-F1
#
_entry.id   AF-A0A850RID4-F1
#
_cell.length_a   1.000
_cell.length_b   1.000
_cell.length_c   1.000
_cell.angle_alpha   90.00
_cell.angle_beta   90.00
_cell.angle_gamma   90.00
#
_symmetry.space_group_name_H-M   'P 1'
#
loop_
_entity.id
_entity.type
_entity.pdbx_description
1 polymer ?
#
loop_
_entity_poly.entity_id
_entity_poly.type
_entity_poly.pdbx_seq_one_letter_code
_entity_poly.pdbx_strand_id
1 'polypeptide(L)'
;MIEITVIMKATNEPLKRTPVTLWLDAEDSQTAPVLTDRDGVARFDLPPASGKVLVSGVERYHGRLDGRIPIALWSITQSEHSSLGMPGEFPSGSNAYPSMTTQTIAVDGREVLTDSEGYLVDPADWSEDFARALARHEGLTLTERHWEVIRFLREHFARHGAQATVRDMIAHFRRLWGAEDGGNRGLHRLFPRGGPQKQGNRLAGLLRTKGEH
;
A
#
# COMPACT_ATOMS: atom_id res chain seq x y z
N MET A 1 -1.82 -24.43 20.28
CA MET A 1 -1.64 -22.98 20.52
C MET A 1 -1.17 -22.35 19.23
N ILE A 2 -1.89 -21.33 18.77
CA ILE A 2 -1.59 -20.62 17.51
C ILE A 2 -0.93 -19.29 17.88
N GLU A 3 0.21 -19.00 17.29
CA GLU A 3 0.95 -17.73 17.48
C GLU A 3 1.03 -16.96 16.15
N ILE A 4 0.54 -15.73 16.14
CA ILE A 4 0.68 -14.82 15.00
C ILE A 4 1.75 -13.80 15.33
N THR A 5 2.81 -13.72 14.53
CA THR A 5 3.86 -12.69 14.69
C THR A 5 3.67 -11.61 13.64
N VAL A 6 3.60 -10.35 14.04
CA VAL A 6 3.39 -9.21 13.14
C VAL A 6 4.61 -8.28 13.19
N ILE A 7 5.26 -8.08 12.04
CA ILE A 7 6.46 -7.25 11.90
C ILE A 7 6.33 -6.24 10.77
N MET A 8 7.04 -5.11 10.87
CA MET A 8 7.27 -4.20 9.76
C MET A 8 8.31 -4.77 8.80
N LYS A 9 7.96 -4.94 7.54
CA LYS A 9 8.85 -5.49 6.51
C LYS A 9 10.03 -4.58 6.19
N ALA A 10 9.87 -3.26 6.30
CA ALA A 10 10.91 -2.28 5.99
C ALA A 10 12.00 -2.18 7.07
N THR A 11 11.62 -2.32 8.35
CA THR A 11 12.53 -2.16 9.49
C THR A 11 12.83 -3.48 10.22
N ASN A 12 12.07 -4.54 9.91
CA ASN A 12 12.06 -5.81 10.62
C ASN A 12 11.69 -5.67 12.11
N GLU A 13 11.01 -4.58 12.49
CA GLU A 13 10.62 -4.30 13.86
C GLU A 13 9.25 -4.91 14.19
N PRO A 14 9.03 -5.41 15.43
CA PRO A 14 7.74 -5.91 15.84
C PRO A 14 6.66 -4.83 15.93
N LEU A 15 5.46 -5.13 15.41
CA LEU A 15 4.30 -4.26 15.51
C LEU A 15 3.52 -4.56 16.78
N LYS A 16 3.49 -3.59 17.70
CA LYS A 16 2.92 -3.72 19.04
C LYS A 16 1.47 -3.25 19.07
N ARG A 17 0.66 -3.84 19.95
CA ARG A 17 -0.77 -3.52 20.13
C ARG A 17 -1.56 -3.56 18.83
N THR A 18 -1.12 -4.36 17.87
CA THR A 18 -1.83 -4.57 16.61
C THR A 18 -2.90 -5.62 16.84
N PRO A 19 -4.19 -5.30 16.60
CA PRO A 19 -5.26 -6.27 16.79
C PRO A 19 -5.17 -7.38 15.75
N VAL A 20 -5.27 -8.62 16.21
CA VAL A 20 -5.29 -9.82 15.37
C VAL A 20 -6.57 -10.59 15.67
N THR A 21 -7.28 -11.02 14.64
CA THR A 21 -8.44 -11.94 14.74
C THR A 21 -8.21 -13.14 13.85
N LEU A 22 -8.77 -14.29 14.24
CA LEU A 22 -8.80 -15.49 13.40
C LEU A 22 -10.22 -15.71 12.91
N TRP A 23 -10.38 -16.06 11.63
CA TRP A 23 -11.59 -16.66 11.09
C TRP A 23 -11.38 -18.17 11.05
N LEU A 24 -12.30 -18.96 11.58
CA LEU A 24 -12.22 -20.43 11.61
C LEU A 24 -13.20 -21.02 10.59
N ASP A 25 -12.69 -21.72 9.58
CA ASP A 25 -13.52 -22.20 8.46
C ASP A 25 -14.58 -23.23 8.92
N ALA A 26 -14.22 -24.10 9.86
CA ALA A 26 -15.09 -25.19 10.30
C ALA A 26 -16.28 -24.71 11.13
N GLU A 27 -16.14 -23.58 11.82
CA GLU A 27 -17.14 -23.02 12.72
C GLU A 27 -17.86 -21.81 12.10
N ASP A 28 -17.41 -21.36 10.92
CA ASP A 28 -17.80 -20.11 10.26
C ASP A 28 -17.87 -18.94 11.26
N SER A 29 -16.83 -18.82 12.09
CA SER A 29 -16.81 -17.94 13.24
C SER A 29 -15.51 -17.13 13.29
N GLN A 30 -15.59 -15.93 13.86
CA GLN A 30 -14.45 -15.04 14.07
C GLN A 30 -14.15 -14.90 15.57
N THR A 31 -12.87 -15.01 15.94
CA THR A 31 -12.43 -14.83 17.33
C THR A 31 -12.51 -13.36 17.75
N ALA A 32 -12.56 -13.12 19.06
CA ALA A 32 -12.28 -11.79 19.60
C ALA A 32 -10.87 -11.30 19.21
N PRO A 33 -10.65 -9.98 19.07
CA PRO A 33 -9.34 -9.44 18.74
C PRO A 33 -8.35 -9.62 19.89
N VAL A 34 -7.18 -10.18 19.57
CA VAL A 34 -6.02 -10.29 20.47
C VAL A 34 -4.98 -9.28 20.01
N LEU A 35 -4.54 -8.42 20.93
CA LEU A 35 -3.50 -7.43 20.64
C LEU A 35 -2.11 -8.09 20.68
N THR A 36 -1.25 -7.75 19.72
CA THR A 36 0.15 -8.16 19.77
C THR A 36 0.88 -7.56 20.98
N ASP A 37 1.77 -8.35 21.57
CA ASP A 37 2.62 -7.93 22.68
C ASP A 37 3.82 -7.05 22.22
N ARG A 38 4.78 -6.82 23.12
CA ARG A 38 5.99 -6.02 22.83
C ARG A 38 6.88 -6.63 21.76
N ASP A 39 6.77 -7.95 21.55
CA ASP A 39 7.55 -8.73 20.60
C ASP A 39 6.74 -8.98 19.31
N GLY A 40 5.58 -8.32 19.17
CA GLY A 40 4.73 -8.39 17.99
C GLY A 40 3.90 -9.66 17.90
N VAL A 41 3.74 -10.40 19.01
CA VAL A 41 3.08 -11.71 19.00
C VAL A 41 1.66 -11.62 19.57
N ALA A 42 0.68 -12.13 18.84
CA ALA A 42 -0.67 -12.42 19.32
C ALA A 42 -0.83 -13.94 19.50
N ARG A 43 -1.36 -14.37 20.66
CA ARG A 43 -1.50 -15.79 21.02
C ARG A 43 -2.96 -16.17 21.18
N PHE A 44 -3.34 -17.29 20.58
CA PHE A 44 -4.67 -17.85 20.65
C PHE A 44 -4.60 -19.24 21.28
N ASP A 45 -5.30 -19.44 22.40
CA ASP A 45 -5.43 -20.73 23.06
C ASP A 45 -6.51 -21.57 22.37
N LEU A 46 -6.22 -21.96 21.14
CA LEU A 46 -7.07 -22.75 20.27
C LEU A 46 -6.30 -23.97 19.74
N PRO A 47 -7.00 -25.08 19.47
CA PRO A 47 -6.42 -26.21 18.74
C PRO A 47 -6.09 -25.82 17.29
N PRO A 48 -5.22 -26.58 16.59
CA PRO A 48 -4.95 -26.37 15.18
C PRO A 48 -6.22 -26.42 14.32
N ALA A 49 -6.34 -25.50 13.36
CA ALA A 49 -7.51 -25.36 12.51
C ALA A 49 -7.14 -24.96 11.06
N SER A 50 -8.15 -24.81 10.21
CA SER A 50 -8.04 -24.08 8.93
C SER A 50 -8.77 -22.76 9.05
N GLY A 51 -8.25 -21.72 8.43
CA GLY A 51 -8.90 -20.42 8.42
C GLY A 51 -8.00 -19.27 8.02
N LYS A 52 -8.43 -18.07 8.43
CA LYS A 52 -7.80 -16.81 8.04
C LYS A 52 -7.21 -16.09 9.23
N VAL A 53 -6.11 -15.37 9.00
CA VAL A 53 -5.55 -14.41 9.96
C VAL A 53 -5.86 -13.02 9.47
N LEU A 54 -6.56 -12.26 10.29
CA LEU A 54 -6.88 -10.86 10.05
C LEU A 54 -6.05 -10.00 11.00
N VAL A 55 -5.34 -8.99 10.48
CA VAL A 55 -4.50 -8.07 11.27
C VAL A 55 -5.01 -6.65 11.08
N SER A 56 -5.65 -6.09 12.10
CA SER A 56 -6.47 -4.87 12.02
C SER A 56 -7.72 -5.01 11.16
N GLY A 57 -8.38 -6.18 11.27
CA GLY A 57 -9.58 -6.49 10.48
C GLY A 57 -9.25 -6.70 9.01
N VAL A 58 -8.04 -7.21 8.76
CA VAL A 58 -7.44 -7.33 7.44
C VAL A 58 -6.80 -8.68 7.15
N GLU A 59 -7.33 -9.45 6.20
CA GLU A 59 -6.87 -10.78 5.81
C GLU A 59 -5.43 -10.69 5.31
N ARG A 60 -4.52 -11.36 6.02
CA ARG A 60 -3.09 -11.46 5.71
C ARG A 60 -2.63 -12.86 5.36
N TYR A 61 -3.43 -13.85 5.73
CA TYR A 61 -3.11 -15.25 5.57
C TYR A 61 -4.41 -16.04 5.53
N HIS A 62 -4.44 -17.06 4.70
CA HIS A 62 -5.49 -18.06 4.66
C HIS A 62 -4.83 -19.44 4.47
N GLY A 63 -5.14 -20.38 5.35
CA GLY A 63 -4.62 -21.73 5.31
C GLY A 63 -4.65 -22.41 6.67
N ARG A 64 -3.66 -23.28 6.92
CA ARG A 64 -3.55 -24.01 8.18
C ARG A 64 -3.11 -23.07 9.30
N LEU A 65 -3.95 -22.95 10.33
CA LEU A 65 -3.68 -22.22 11.54
C LEU A 65 -3.07 -23.17 12.60
N ASP A 66 -1.74 -23.27 12.60
CA ASP A 66 -1.00 -24.14 13.51
C ASP A 66 0.40 -23.58 13.79
N GLY A 67 0.86 -23.71 15.04
CA GLY A 67 2.15 -23.18 15.47
C GLY A 67 2.31 -21.67 15.26
N ARG A 68 3.48 -21.25 14.79
CA ARG A 68 3.83 -19.83 14.57
C ARG A 68 3.66 -19.45 13.10
N ILE A 69 2.90 -18.38 12.87
CA ILE A 69 2.62 -17.83 11.53
C ILE A 69 3.18 -16.39 11.47
N PRO A 70 4.23 -16.15 10.67
CA PRO A 70 4.80 -14.82 10.50
C PRO A 70 4.03 -14.00 9.47
N ILE A 71 3.64 -12.79 9.86
CA ILE A 71 3.00 -11.78 9.03
C ILE A 71 3.90 -10.55 8.95
N ALA A 72 4.40 -10.28 7.75
CA ALA A 72 5.21 -9.09 7.48
C ALA A 72 4.36 -8.02 6.78
N LEU A 73 4.14 -6.89 7.45
CA LEU A 73 3.37 -5.76 6.93
C LEU A 73 4.29 -4.69 6.34
N TRP A 74 3.89 -4.10 5.22
CA TRP A 74 4.55 -2.89 4.72
C TRP A 74 4.05 -1.62 5.43
N SER A 75 2.81 -1.66 5.95
CA SER A 75 2.18 -0.58 6.73
C SER A 75 1.15 -1.16 7.70
N ILE A 76 0.94 -0.47 8.82
CA ILE A 76 -0.10 -0.77 9.83
C ILE A 76 -1.52 -0.61 9.23
N THR A 77 -1.65 0.17 8.15
CA THR A 77 -2.92 0.48 7.46
C THR A 77 -3.19 -0.37 6.23
N GLN A 78 -2.34 -1.36 5.93
CA GLN A 78 -2.53 -2.21 4.76
C GLN A 78 -3.91 -2.93 4.90
N SER A 79 -4.73 -3.05 3.84
CA SER A 79 -6.13 -3.55 3.94
C SER A 79 -6.26 -5.05 3.58
N GLU A 80 -7.39 -5.74 3.91
CA GLU A 80 -7.65 -7.15 3.49
C GLU A 80 -7.50 -7.16 1.99
N HIS A 81 -7.07 -8.26 1.39
CA HIS A 81 -7.07 -8.42 -0.06
C HIS A 81 -8.39 -7.93 -0.68
N SER A 82 -8.33 -6.70 -1.14
CA SER A 82 -9.20 -6.06 -2.08
C SER A 82 -8.27 -5.20 -2.90
N SER A 83 -8.38 -5.38 -4.19
CA SER A 83 -7.99 -4.51 -5.28
C SER A 83 -8.57 -3.08 -5.17
N LEU A 84 -8.77 -2.56 -3.96
CA LEU A 84 -9.24 -1.24 -3.58
C LEU A 84 -8.46 -0.84 -2.32
N GLY A 85 -7.46 0.05 -2.48
CA GLY A 85 -6.82 0.65 -1.32
C GLY A 85 -7.86 1.46 -0.57
N MET A 86 -8.19 1.06 0.65
CA MET A 86 -9.22 1.75 1.44
C MET A 86 -8.77 3.18 1.85
N PRO A 87 -9.74 4.10 2.04
CA PRO A 87 -9.51 5.49 2.39
C PRO A 87 -9.23 5.59 3.89
N GLY A 88 -7.98 5.85 4.22
CA GLY A 88 -7.56 6.33 5.53
C GLY A 88 -6.31 7.16 5.30
N GLU A 89 -6.43 8.48 5.47
CA GLU A 89 -5.41 9.53 5.26
C GLU A 89 -5.30 10.14 3.85
N PHE A 90 -5.96 9.59 2.82
CA PHE A 90 -6.13 10.30 1.54
C PHE A 90 -7.39 11.16 1.55
N PRO A 91 -7.34 12.41 1.07
CA PRO A 91 -8.55 13.21 0.93
C PRO A 91 -9.53 12.48 0.00
N SER A 92 -10.69 12.13 0.52
CA SER A 92 -11.79 11.55 -0.25
C SER A 92 -12.65 12.64 -0.86
N GLY A 93 -13.15 12.42 -2.07
CA GLY A 93 -14.04 13.34 -2.76
C GLY A 93 -13.52 13.72 -4.13
N SER A 94 -14.45 13.89 -5.07
CA SER A 94 -14.14 14.26 -6.44
C SER A 94 -13.43 15.62 -6.49
N ASN A 95 -12.24 15.63 -7.10
CA ASN A 95 -11.52 16.86 -7.44
C ASN A 95 -11.95 17.42 -8.79
N ALA A 96 -13.05 16.93 -9.37
CA ALA A 96 -13.54 17.39 -10.66
C ALA A 96 -14.01 18.85 -10.60
N TYR A 97 -13.64 19.60 -11.64
CA TYR A 97 -14.10 20.96 -11.88
C TYR A 97 -14.70 21.06 -13.29
N PRO A 98 -15.59 22.04 -13.58
CA PRO A 98 -16.43 22.06 -14.79
C PRO A 98 -15.68 22.01 -16.15
N SER A 99 -14.38 22.33 -16.17
CA SER A 99 -13.52 22.29 -17.36
C SER A 99 -12.46 21.18 -17.33
N MET A 100 -12.54 20.25 -16.37
CA MET A 100 -11.58 19.16 -16.26
C MET A 100 -11.82 18.12 -17.36
N THR A 101 -10.81 17.89 -18.18
CA THR A 101 -10.82 16.77 -19.12
C THR A 101 -10.51 15.49 -18.35
N THR A 102 -11.43 14.53 -18.38
CA THR A 102 -11.27 13.23 -17.72
C THR A 102 -10.98 12.11 -18.71
N GLN A 103 -10.34 11.06 -18.21
CA GLN A 103 -10.13 9.78 -18.89
C GLN A 103 -10.59 8.65 -17.98
N THR A 104 -10.96 7.52 -18.59
CA THR A 104 -11.38 6.32 -17.87
C THR A 104 -10.29 5.25 -17.97
N ILE A 105 -9.90 4.70 -16.83
CA ILE A 105 -9.03 3.53 -16.71
C ILE A 105 -9.86 2.34 -16.26
N ALA A 106 -9.85 1.26 -17.05
CA ALA A 106 -10.52 0.01 -16.67
C ALA A 106 -9.66 -0.76 -15.64
N VAL A 107 -10.25 -1.05 -14.48
CA VAL A 107 -9.62 -1.74 -13.34
C VAL A 107 -10.57 -2.83 -12.84
N ASP A 108 -10.23 -4.10 -13.05
CA ASP A 108 -11.02 -5.26 -12.62
C ASP A 108 -12.53 -5.18 -12.94
N GLY A 109 -12.85 -4.70 -14.15
CA GLY A 109 -14.23 -4.53 -14.61
C GLY A 109 -14.94 -3.29 -14.08
N ARG A 110 -14.26 -2.45 -13.30
CA ARG A 110 -14.72 -1.11 -12.88
C ARG A 110 -14.05 -0.01 -13.71
N GLU A 111 -14.74 1.10 -13.87
CA GLU A 111 -14.21 2.30 -14.50
C GLU A 111 -13.70 3.27 -13.42
N VAL A 112 -12.42 3.66 -13.51
CA VAL A 112 -11.78 4.64 -12.63
C VAL A 112 -11.51 5.92 -13.40
N LEU A 113 -11.92 7.06 -12.86
CA LEU A 113 -11.71 8.35 -13.51
C LEU A 113 -10.36 8.96 -13.13
N THR A 114 -9.63 9.42 -14.14
CA THR A 114 -8.45 10.27 -13.99
C THR A 114 -8.63 11.57 -14.74
N ASP A 115 -7.81 12.58 -14.45
CA ASP A 115 -7.63 13.72 -15.34
C ASP A 115 -6.84 13.35 -16.60
N SER A 116 -6.61 14.31 -17.49
CA SER A 116 -5.85 14.14 -18.74
C SER A 116 -4.36 13.84 -18.52
N GLU A 117 -3.82 14.07 -17.33
CA GLU A 117 -2.47 13.71 -16.94
C GLU A 117 -2.40 12.37 -16.20
N GLY A 118 -3.55 11.73 -15.95
CA GLY A 118 -3.70 10.43 -15.30
C GLY A 118 -3.81 10.49 -13.76
N TYR A 119 -3.95 11.66 -13.15
CA TYR A 119 -4.19 11.77 -11.71
C TYR A 119 -5.63 11.38 -11.39
N LEU A 120 -5.82 10.62 -10.32
CA LEU A 120 -7.16 10.20 -9.88
C LEU A 120 -8.06 11.42 -9.63
N VAL A 121 -9.30 11.34 -10.12
CA VAL A 121 -10.33 12.32 -9.79
C VAL A 121 -10.74 12.18 -8.33
N ASP A 122 -10.96 10.95 -7.87
CA ASP A 122 -11.16 10.62 -6.46
C ASP A 122 -9.97 9.78 -5.95
N PRO A 123 -9.16 10.28 -5.02
CA PRO A 123 -8.06 9.51 -4.43
C PRO A 123 -8.50 8.21 -3.77
N ALA A 124 -9.76 8.10 -3.33
CA ALA A 124 -10.32 6.87 -2.77
C ALA A 124 -10.45 5.75 -3.82
N ASP A 125 -10.34 6.06 -5.10
CA ASP A 125 -10.33 5.07 -6.18
C ASP A 125 -8.97 4.36 -6.35
N TRP A 126 -7.94 4.75 -5.60
CA TRP A 126 -6.63 4.14 -5.75
C TRP A 126 -6.65 2.67 -5.33
N SER A 127 -5.98 1.84 -6.13
CA SER A 127 -5.64 0.47 -5.78
C SER A 127 -4.34 0.04 -6.45
N GLU A 128 -3.78 -1.10 -6.02
CA GLU A 128 -2.65 -1.68 -6.74
C GLU A 128 -3.03 -2.00 -8.20
N ASP A 129 -4.26 -2.46 -8.45
CA ASP A 129 -4.73 -2.76 -9.81
C ASP A 129 -4.95 -1.51 -10.65
N PHE A 130 -5.39 -0.40 -10.04
CA PHE A 130 -5.37 0.91 -10.70
C PHE A 130 -3.93 1.30 -11.08
N ALA A 131 -2.98 1.21 -10.15
CA ALA A 131 -1.59 1.55 -10.44
C ALA A 131 -1.01 0.67 -11.58
N ARG A 132 -1.34 -0.63 -11.61
CA ARG A 132 -0.96 -1.54 -12.71
C ARG A 132 -1.62 -1.14 -14.03
N ALA A 133 -2.92 -0.85 -14.02
CA ALA A 133 -3.67 -0.46 -15.21
C ALA A 133 -3.15 0.86 -15.79
N LEU A 134 -2.93 1.86 -14.95
CA LEU A 134 -2.35 3.14 -15.35
C LEU A 134 -0.92 2.96 -15.86
N ALA A 135 -0.06 2.20 -15.18
CA ALA A 135 1.29 1.94 -15.65
C ALA A 135 1.30 1.28 -17.03
N ARG A 136 0.43 0.29 -17.27
CA ARG A 136 0.26 -0.33 -18.61
C ARG A 136 -0.18 0.68 -19.65
N HIS A 137 -1.15 1.53 -19.34
CA HIS A 137 -1.61 2.61 -20.21
C HIS A 137 -0.47 3.60 -20.55
N GLU A 138 0.46 3.80 -19.62
CA GLU A 138 1.65 4.63 -19.81
C GLU A 138 2.85 3.91 -20.45
N GLY A 139 2.73 2.63 -20.78
CA GLY A 139 3.83 1.81 -21.34
C GLY A 139 4.91 1.46 -20.31
N LEU A 140 4.59 1.49 -19.01
CA LEU A 140 5.48 1.14 -17.91
C LEU A 140 5.13 -0.23 -17.32
N THR A 141 6.15 -1.08 -17.16
CA THR A 141 6.01 -2.35 -16.41
C THR A 141 6.47 -2.15 -14.98
N LEU A 142 5.56 -2.30 -14.01
CA LEU A 142 5.87 -2.15 -12.58
C LEU A 142 6.65 -3.36 -12.06
N THR A 143 7.93 -3.17 -11.84
CA THR A 143 8.80 -4.10 -11.10
C THR A 143 8.73 -3.87 -9.59
N GLU A 144 9.33 -4.75 -8.79
CA GLU A 144 9.43 -4.58 -7.33
C GLU A 144 10.01 -3.22 -6.92
N ARG A 145 11.01 -2.71 -7.66
CA ARG A 145 11.58 -1.38 -7.41
C ARG A 145 10.57 -0.25 -7.56
N HIS A 146 9.65 -0.36 -8.51
CA HIS A 146 8.59 0.64 -8.67
C HIS A 146 7.62 0.58 -7.49
N TRP A 147 7.27 -0.63 -7.04
CA TRP A 147 6.40 -0.84 -5.89
C TRP A 147 7.00 -0.30 -4.60
N GLU A 148 8.31 -0.45 -4.39
CA GLU A 148 9.01 0.16 -3.26
C GLU A 148 8.88 1.69 -3.26
N VAL A 149 9.04 2.36 -4.41
CA VAL A 149 8.83 3.82 -4.51
C VAL A 149 7.36 4.22 -4.30
N ILE A 150 6.43 3.54 -4.98
CA ILE A 150 4.99 3.82 -4.87
C ILE A 150 4.54 3.72 -3.41
N ARG A 151 4.96 2.66 -2.71
CA ARG A 151 4.61 2.44 -1.30
C ARG A 151 5.28 3.48 -0.40
N PHE A 152 6.55 3.82 -0.62
CA PHE A 152 7.23 4.89 0.10
C PHE A 152 6.48 6.23 -0.02
N LEU A 153 6.06 6.61 -1.23
CA LEU A 153 5.33 7.85 -1.47
C LEU A 153 4.00 7.89 -0.74
N ARG A 154 3.24 6.79 -0.77
CA ARG A 154 1.97 6.66 -0.05
C ARG A 154 2.17 6.76 1.46
N GLU A 155 3.18 6.08 1.99
CA GLU A 155 3.51 6.10 3.40
C GLU A 155 4.00 7.47 3.87
N HIS A 156 4.83 8.15 3.08
CA HIS A 156 5.29 9.50 3.40
C HIS A 156 4.10 10.46 3.47
N PHE A 157 3.18 10.39 2.50
CA PHE A 157 1.99 11.24 2.50
C PHE A 157 1.09 10.97 3.72
N ALA A 158 0.83 9.70 4.00
CA ALA A 158 0.11 9.24 5.20
C ALA A 158 0.69 9.84 6.49
N ARG A 159 2.01 9.71 6.69
CA ARG A 159 2.69 10.14 7.92
C ARG A 159 2.84 11.66 8.07
N HIS A 160 3.04 12.37 6.95
CA HIS A 160 3.46 13.78 6.97
C HIS A 160 2.39 14.74 6.45
N GLY A 161 1.30 14.23 5.86
CA GLY A 161 0.27 15.04 5.19
C GLY A 161 0.77 15.77 3.93
N ALA A 162 1.96 15.42 3.44
CA ALA A 162 2.60 16.07 2.30
C ALA A 162 3.38 15.07 1.45
N GLN A 163 3.47 15.34 0.14
CA GLN A 163 4.24 14.52 -0.79
C GLN A 163 5.74 14.59 -0.47
N ALA A 164 6.44 13.47 -0.66
CA ALA A 164 7.89 13.44 -0.47
C ALA A 164 8.59 14.32 -1.52
N THR A 165 9.62 15.06 -1.11
CA THR A 165 10.44 15.80 -2.08
C THR A 165 11.38 14.85 -2.82
N VAL A 166 11.89 15.28 -3.98
CA VAL A 166 12.95 14.54 -4.70
C VAL A 166 14.16 14.28 -3.82
N ARG A 167 14.50 15.22 -2.92
CA ARG A 167 15.59 15.05 -1.97
C ARG A 167 15.32 13.92 -0.97
N ASP A 168 14.10 13.83 -0.45
CA ASP A 168 13.71 12.78 0.50
C ASP A 168 13.74 11.41 -0.16
N MET A 169 13.21 11.31 -1.39
CA MET A 169 13.26 10.09 -2.19
C MET A 169 14.71 9.63 -2.43
N ILE A 170 15.58 10.53 -2.89
CA ILE A 170 16.98 10.22 -3.15
C ILE A 170 17.70 9.81 -1.85
N ALA A 171 17.47 10.53 -0.75
CA ALA A 171 18.10 10.19 0.54
C ALA A 171 17.66 8.80 1.02
N HIS A 172 16.36 8.49 0.92
CA HIS A 172 15.81 7.19 1.30
C HIS A 172 16.37 6.06 0.43
N PHE A 173 16.23 6.17 -0.90
CA PHE A 173 16.58 5.09 -1.81
C PHE A 173 18.10 4.92 -2.01
N ARG A 174 18.92 5.96 -1.85
CA ARG A 174 20.39 5.78 -1.82
C ARG A 174 20.84 4.93 -0.64
N ARG A 175 20.17 5.07 0.52
CA ARG A 175 20.47 4.25 1.69
C ARG A 175 20.04 2.79 1.49
N LEU A 176 18.92 2.58 0.80
CA LEU A 176 18.35 1.24 0.61
C LEU A 176 19.00 0.48 -0.57
N TRP A 177 19.30 1.16 -1.67
CA TRP A 177 19.73 0.55 -2.95
C TRP A 177 21.13 0.97 -3.39
N GLY A 178 21.78 1.87 -2.66
CA GLY A 178 23.06 2.45 -3.05
C GLY A 178 22.94 3.65 -3.99
N ALA A 179 24.07 4.29 -4.26
CA ALA A 179 24.12 5.58 -4.95
C ALA A 179 23.70 5.54 -6.42
N GLU A 180 23.87 4.39 -7.10
CA GLU A 180 23.57 4.24 -8.52
C GLU A 180 22.06 4.12 -8.78
N ASP A 181 21.42 3.16 -8.12
CA ASP A 181 19.99 2.86 -8.31
C ASP A 181 19.08 3.77 -7.48
N GLY A 182 19.49 4.14 -6.28
CA GLY A 182 18.74 5.06 -5.41
C GLY A 182 18.96 6.54 -5.71
N GLY A 183 19.89 6.87 -6.61
CA GLY A 183 20.18 8.23 -7.02
C GLY A 183 19.14 8.80 -7.99
N ASN A 184 19.26 10.10 -8.29
CA ASN A 184 18.36 10.80 -9.22
C ASN A 184 18.19 10.07 -10.56
N ARG A 185 19.31 9.66 -11.18
CA ARG A 185 19.29 8.93 -12.46
C ARG A 185 18.60 7.58 -12.36
N GLY A 186 18.81 6.85 -11.26
CA GLY A 186 18.16 5.56 -11.01
C GLY A 186 16.65 5.70 -10.90
N LEU A 187 16.18 6.64 -10.08
CA LEU A 187 14.75 6.91 -9.93
C LEU A 187 14.08 7.41 -11.22
N HIS A 188 14.77 8.25 -12.00
CA HIS A 188 14.27 8.69 -13.31
C HIS A 188 14.27 7.59 -14.38
N ARG A 189 15.14 6.56 -14.26
CA ARG A 189 15.06 5.36 -15.11
C ARG A 189 13.83 4.53 -14.79
N LEU A 190 13.46 4.42 -13.50
CA LEU A 190 12.24 3.73 -13.06
C LEU A 190 10.98 4.50 -13.50
N PHE A 191 10.99 5.83 -13.39
CA PHE A 191 9.84 6.67 -13.70
C PHE A 191 10.14 7.62 -14.87
N PRO A 192 10.14 7.14 -16.12
CA PRO A 192 10.57 7.94 -17.29
C PRO A 192 9.66 9.13 -17.60
N ARG A 193 8.39 9.12 -17.18
CA ARG A 193 7.44 10.22 -17.46
C ARG A 193 7.48 11.29 -16.38
N GLY A 194 8.56 12.08 -16.41
CA GLY A 194 8.70 13.23 -15.51
C GLY A 194 9.22 12.88 -14.10
N GLY A 195 9.75 11.67 -13.91
CA GLY A 195 10.41 11.27 -12.67
C GLY A 195 9.47 10.76 -11.58
N PRO A 196 10.03 10.32 -10.44
CA PRO A 196 9.26 9.79 -9.32
C PRO A 196 8.29 10.83 -8.72
N GLN A 197 8.59 12.12 -8.82
CA GLN A 197 7.73 13.22 -8.36
C GLN A 197 6.49 13.46 -9.24
N LYS A 198 6.50 13.04 -10.51
CA LYS A 198 5.32 13.14 -11.39
C LYS A 198 4.66 11.77 -11.54
N GLN A 199 5.30 10.87 -12.27
CA GLN A 199 4.76 9.55 -12.56
C GLN A 199 4.68 8.67 -11.31
N GLY A 200 5.66 8.73 -10.41
CA GLY A 200 5.62 7.98 -9.15
C GLY A 200 4.46 8.44 -8.25
N ASN A 201 4.33 9.75 -8.02
CA ASN A 201 3.22 10.33 -7.24
C ASN A 201 1.85 9.98 -7.83
N ARG A 202 1.70 10.09 -9.16
CA ARG A 202 0.45 9.73 -9.85
C ARG A 202 0.11 8.24 -9.68
N LEU A 203 1.06 7.34 -9.91
CA LEU A 203 0.89 5.89 -9.69
C LEU A 203 0.62 5.56 -8.22
N ALA A 204 1.12 6.37 -7.29
CA ALA A 204 0.83 6.30 -5.87
C ALA A 204 -0.55 6.86 -5.48
N GLY A 205 -1.34 7.39 -6.43
CA GLY A 205 -2.65 7.98 -6.16
C GLY A 205 -2.58 9.33 -5.47
N LEU A 206 -1.42 9.98 -5.48
CA LEU A 206 -1.21 11.29 -4.89
C LEU A 206 -1.64 12.36 -5.90
N LEU A 207 -2.55 13.25 -5.50
CA LEU A 207 -3.04 14.33 -6.35
C LEU A 207 -1.92 15.31 -6.72
N ARG A 208 -2.04 15.94 -7.88
CA ARG A 208 -1.11 17.00 -8.28
C ARG A 208 -1.11 18.13 -7.25
N THR A 209 0.07 18.54 -6.80
CA THR A 209 0.22 19.73 -5.94
C THR A 209 -0.09 20.98 -6.78
N LYS A 210 -0.84 21.93 -6.21
CA LYS A 210 -1.09 23.22 -6.88
C LYS A 210 0.23 24.01 -6.87
N GLY A 211 0.93 24.11 -8.00
CA GLY A 211 2.10 24.99 -8.14
C GLY A 211 3.23 24.54 -9.06
N GLU A 212 3.21 23.32 -9.60
CA GLU A 212 4.24 22.86 -10.56
C GLU A 212 3.82 23.15 -12.01
N HIS A 213 4.24 24.31 -12.52
CA HIS A 213 4.24 24.63 -13.95
C HIS A 213 5.63 24.37 -14.56
#